data_AF-A0A7L5DPZ9-F1
#
_entry.id   AF-A0A7L5DPZ9-F1
#
_cell.length_a   1.000
_cell.length_b   1.000
_cell.length_c   1.000
_cell.angle_alpha   90.00
_cell.angle_beta   90.00
_cell.angle_gamma   90.00
#
_symmetry.space_group_name_H-M   'P 1'
#
loop_
_entity.id
_entity.type
_entity.pdbx_description
1 polymer ?
#
loop_
_entity_poly.entity_id
_entity_poly.type
_entity_poly.pdbx_seq_one_letter_code
_entity_poly.pdbx_strand_id
1 'polypeptide(L)'
;MKPVLQPADFGRAAQSLGCSIAAIRAVAEVESDGGGFLKGKILVTRFEGHIFRQKTDGRFDKSHPTLSHRYMEDCPYNKGTLSDLRRLELARQLAGDVAFECASYGMFQIMGFHYALLGYKSAYEMVQAFNQSESVQLDAFVLFIRGQGLADELQDLRFADFAYRYNGANYRANRYDIKMLNAYGYYLPNPLTPNRYKLI
;
A
#
# COMPACT_ATOMS: atom_id res chain seq x y z
N MET A 1 -10.59 -17.74 4.90
CA MET A 1 -10.39 -16.49 4.14
C MET A 1 -10.16 -15.38 5.14
N LYS A 2 -9.27 -14.43 4.86
CA LYS A 2 -9.11 -13.21 5.66
C LYS A 2 -10.28 -12.25 5.37
N PRO A 3 -10.69 -11.42 6.35
CA PRO A 3 -11.79 -10.46 6.14
C PRO A 3 -11.42 -9.40 5.10
N VAL A 4 -12.34 -9.17 4.15
CA VAL A 4 -12.20 -8.20 3.06
C VAL A 4 -13.00 -6.94 3.33
N LEU A 5 -12.61 -5.82 2.72
CA LEU A 5 -13.28 -4.53 2.86
C LEU A 5 -14.75 -4.61 2.43
N GLN A 6 -15.59 -4.01 3.28
CA GLN A 6 -16.99 -3.77 3.03
C GLN A 6 -17.24 -2.29 2.73
N PRO A 7 -18.28 -1.93 1.98
CA PRO A 7 -18.63 -0.52 1.74
C PRO A 7 -18.78 0.29 3.04
N ALA A 8 -19.28 -0.33 4.11
CA ALA A 8 -19.45 0.31 5.41
C ALA A 8 -18.13 0.73 6.09
N ASP A 9 -16.99 0.09 5.78
CA ASP A 9 -15.68 0.45 6.35
C ASP A 9 -15.25 1.87 5.93
N PHE A 10 -15.71 2.33 4.76
CA PHE A 10 -15.34 3.63 4.22
C PHE A 10 -16.02 4.81 4.92
N GLY A 11 -17.09 4.58 5.69
CA GLY A 11 -17.72 5.63 6.48
C GLY A 11 -16.76 6.21 7.53
N ARG A 12 -16.07 5.33 8.27
CA ARG A 12 -15.06 5.73 9.27
C ARG A 12 -13.86 6.40 8.62
N ALA A 13 -13.40 5.86 7.48
CA ALA A 13 -12.28 6.42 6.72
C ALA A 13 -12.58 7.84 6.24
N ALA A 14 -13.76 8.06 5.64
CA ALA A 14 -14.21 9.36 5.17
C ALA A 14 -14.32 10.38 6.31
N GLN A 15 -14.92 9.98 7.44
CA GLN A 15 -15.02 10.83 8.62
C GLN A 15 -13.64 11.23 9.15
N SER A 16 -12.69 10.29 9.25
CA SER A 16 -11.32 10.57 9.70
C SER A 16 -10.59 11.52 8.77
N LEU A 17 -10.83 11.45 7.46
CA LEU A 17 -10.20 12.33 6.47
C LEU A 17 -10.95 13.64 6.24
N GLY A 18 -12.17 13.78 6.75
CA GLY A 18 -13.03 14.93 6.45
C GLY A 18 -13.46 15.02 4.98
N CYS A 19 -13.42 13.91 4.24
CA CYS A 19 -13.78 13.85 2.82
C CYS A 19 -15.08 13.06 2.60
N SER A 20 -15.56 12.99 1.35
CA SER A 20 -16.72 12.16 1.03
C SER A 20 -16.36 10.66 0.98
N ILE A 21 -17.32 9.78 1.29
CA ILE A 21 -17.16 8.31 1.13
C ILE A 21 -16.75 7.97 -0.31
N ALA A 22 -17.32 8.66 -1.30
CA ALA A 22 -16.98 8.46 -2.70
C ALA A 22 -15.51 8.79 -3.00
N ALA A 23 -14.93 9.85 -2.41
CA ALA A 23 -13.54 10.23 -2.63
C ALA A 23 -12.55 9.18 -2.09
N ILE A 24 -12.72 8.73 -0.85
CA ILE A 24 -11.84 7.70 -0.29
C ILE A 24 -12.02 6.35 -0.96
N ARG A 25 -13.23 6.00 -1.41
CA ARG A 25 -13.46 4.79 -2.21
C ARG A 25 -12.80 4.87 -3.58
N ALA A 26 -12.82 6.05 -4.21
CA ALA A 26 -12.19 6.26 -5.50
C ALA A 26 -10.67 6.04 -5.43
N VAL A 27 -10.03 6.64 -4.44
CA VAL A 27 -8.60 6.45 -4.19
C VAL A 27 -8.32 5.00 -3.82
N ALA A 28 -9.06 4.43 -2.86
CA ALA A 28 -8.81 3.08 -2.40
C ALA A 28 -8.98 2.03 -3.51
N GLU A 29 -9.92 2.21 -4.43
CA GLU A 29 -10.06 1.34 -5.58
C GLU A 29 -8.82 1.39 -6.49
N VAL A 30 -8.36 2.59 -6.83
CA VAL A 30 -7.24 2.77 -7.78
C VAL A 30 -5.91 2.36 -7.17
N GLU A 31 -5.73 2.62 -5.88
CA GLU A 31 -4.52 2.25 -5.14
C GLU A 31 -4.53 0.79 -4.65
N SER A 32 -5.64 0.07 -4.85
CA SER A 32 -5.72 -1.36 -4.56
C SER A 32 -5.45 -2.22 -5.79
N ASP A 33 -4.39 -3.02 -5.75
CA ASP A 33 -4.06 -3.96 -6.82
C ASP A 33 -4.84 -5.29 -6.69
N GLY A 34 -6.15 -5.21 -6.47
CA GLY A 34 -7.05 -6.37 -6.40
C GLY A 34 -7.23 -7.02 -5.01
N GLY A 35 -6.62 -6.47 -3.96
CA GLY A 35 -6.91 -6.82 -2.56
C GLY A 35 -5.68 -6.92 -1.65
N GLY A 36 -5.90 -7.07 -0.35
CA GLY A 36 -4.85 -7.14 0.65
C GLY A 36 -4.24 -8.53 0.85
N PHE A 37 -4.87 -9.57 0.29
CA PHE A 37 -4.49 -10.96 0.52
C PHE A 37 -4.48 -11.80 -0.75
N LEU A 38 -3.30 -12.31 -1.12
CA LEU A 38 -3.14 -13.31 -2.17
C LEU A 38 -3.91 -14.59 -1.79
N LYS A 39 -4.78 -15.04 -2.70
CA LYS A 39 -5.69 -16.19 -2.51
C LYS A 39 -6.53 -16.07 -1.22
N GLY A 40 -6.78 -14.84 -0.78
CA GLY A 40 -7.53 -14.51 0.43
C GLY A 40 -6.95 -15.03 1.74
N LYS A 41 -5.64 -15.33 1.77
CA LYS A 41 -4.97 -15.90 2.97
C LYS A 41 -3.63 -15.25 3.27
N ILE A 42 -2.83 -14.97 2.24
CA ILE A 42 -1.44 -14.53 2.39
C ILE A 42 -1.38 -13.02 2.20
N LEU A 43 -0.91 -12.28 3.19
CA LEU A 43 -0.74 -10.83 3.09
C LEU A 43 0.10 -10.48 1.86
N VAL A 44 -0.46 -9.64 0.97
CA VAL A 44 0.28 -9.14 -0.20
C VAL A 44 1.52 -8.41 0.29
N THR A 45 2.67 -8.84 -0.18
CA THR A 45 3.98 -8.34 0.22
C THR A 45 4.84 -8.14 -1.01
N ARG A 46 5.58 -7.03 -1.07
CA ARG A 46 6.57 -6.76 -2.10
C ARG A 46 7.85 -6.29 -1.43
N PHE A 47 8.95 -7.01 -1.69
CA PHE A 47 10.24 -6.74 -1.08
C PHE A 47 11.07 -5.81 -1.97
N GLU A 48 11.57 -4.72 -1.40
CA GLU A 48 12.31 -3.69 -2.09
C GLU A 48 13.81 -3.79 -1.79
N GLY A 49 14.52 -4.51 -2.66
CA GLY A 49 15.96 -4.77 -2.46
C GLY A 49 16.83 -3.51 -2.48
N HIS A 50 16.35 -2.42 -3.09
CA HIS A 50 17.03 -1.13 -3.05
C HIS A 50 16.88 -0.42 -1.70
N ILE A 51 15.76 -0.61 -1.00
CA ILE A 51 15.58 -0.14 0.38
C ILE A 51 16.40 -1.00 1.33
N PHE A 52 16.43 -2.32 1.14
CA PHE A 52 17.30 -3.21 1.92
C PHE A 52 18.77 -2.85 1.77
N ARG A 53 19.22 -2.58 0.54
CA ARG A 53 20.56 -2.06 0.27
C ARG A 53 20.83 -0.78 1.05
N GLN A 54 19.91 0.18 1.02
CA GLN A 54 20.05 1.45 1.73
C GLN A 54 20.15 1.24 3.25
N LYS A 55 19.29 0.41 3.84
CA LYS A 55 19.25 0.15 5.29
C LYS A 55 20.39 -0.72 5.80
N THR A 56 21.16 -1.34 4.90
CA THR A 56 22.31 -2.19 5.24
C THR A 56 23.62 -1.65 4.69
N ASP A 57 23.62 -0.39 4.22
CA ASP A 57 24.79 0.29 3.63
C ASP A 57 25.48 -0.53 2.52
N GLY A 58 24.71 -1.30 1.75
CA GLY A 58 25.20 -2.16 0.67
C GLY A 58 26.03 -3.36 1.13
N ARG A 59 26.01 -3.71 2.43
CA ARG A 59 26.75 -4.85 3.02
C ARG A 59 26.53 -6.17 2.26
N PHE A 60 25.38 -6.33 1.61
CA PHE A 60 24.99 -7.56 0.94
C PHE A 60 25.01 -7.50 -0.59
N ASP A 61 25.50 -6.40 -1.20
CA ASP A 61 25.48 -6.20 -2.66
C ASP A 61 26.15 -7.35 -3.43
N LYS A 62 27.28 -7.87 -2.90
CA LYS A 62 28.04 -8.96 -3.55
C LYS A 62 27.49 -10.35 -3.23
N SER A 63 27.10 -10.59 -1.98
CA SER A 63 26.70 -11.93 -1.51
C SER A 63 25.24 -12.26 -1.81
N HIS A 64 24.37 -11.26 -1.87
CA HIS A 64 22.93 -11.42 -2.09
C HIS A 64 22.38 -10.35 -3.04
N PRO A 65 22.82 -10.32 -4.32
CA PRO A 65 22.42 -9.28 -5.29
C PRO A 65 20.92 -9.27 -5.60
N THR A 66 20.19 -10.34 -5.26
CA THR A 66 18.71 -10.39 -5.37
C THR A 66 18.00 -9.68 -4.22
N LEU A 67 18.69 -9.42 -3.11
CA LEU A 67 18.18 -8.73 -1.92
C LEU A 67 18.76 -7.33 -1.78
N SER A 68 19.99 -7.10 -2.24
CA SER A 68 20.70 -5.83 -2.11
C SER A 68 21.20 -5.40 -3.48
N HIS A 69 20.54 -4.40 -4.05
CA HIS A 69 20.86 -3.87 -5.37
C HIS A 69 20.39 -2.42 -5.49
N ARG A 70 20.86 -1.67 -6.50
CA ARG A 70 20.31 -0.32 -6.77
C ARG A 70 18.87 -0.42 -7.27
N TYR A 71 18.15 0.70 -7.23
CA TYR A 71 16.81 0.77 -7.83
C TYR A 71 16.86 0.35 -9.31
N MET A 72 15.89 -0.45 -9.71
CA MET A 72 15.69 -0.91 -11.08
C MET A 72 14.21 -0.76 -11.39
N GLU A 73 13.87 -0.01 -12.45
CA GLU A 73 12.48 0.22 -12.87
C GLU A 73 11.77 -1.13 -13.15
N ASP A 74 12.40 -1.99 -13.94
CA ASP A 74 11.95 -3.36 -14.22
C ASP A 74 12.78 -4.38 -13.42
N CYS A 75 12.64 -4.36 -12.10
CA CYS A 75 13.39 -5.28 -11.23
C CYS A 75 13.04 -6.77 -11.51
N PRO A 76 13.99 -7.59 -12.03
CA PRO A 76 13.72 -8.98 -12.43
C PRO A 76 13.50 -9.94 -11.25
N TYR A 77 13.73 -9.46 -10.02
CA TYR A 77 13.58 -10.24 -8.80
C TYR A 77 12.16 -10.15 -8.21
N ASN A 78 11.39 -9.15 -8.65
CA ASN A 78 10.00 -8.94 -8.23
C ASN A 78 9.10 -9.91 -8.98
N LYS A 79 8.97 -11.14 -8.45
CA LYS A 79 8.17 -12.23 -9.05
C LYS A 79 6.87 -12.50 -8.30
N GLY A 80 6.36 -11.47 -7.60
CA GLY A 80 5.14 -11.51 -6.81
C GLY A 80 5.31 -12.01 -5.38
N THR A 81 4.23 -11.91 -4.61
CA THR A 81 4.25 -12.06 -3.14
C THR A 81 4.94 -13.32 -2.62
N LEU A 82 4.77 -14.49 -3.24
CA LEU A 82 5.41 -15.70 -2.75
C LEU A 82 6.94 -15.67 -2.90
N SER A 83 7.45 -15.05 -3.98
CA SER A 83 8.88 -14.83 -4.16
C SER A 83 9.39 -13.79 -3.17
N ASP A 84 8.64 -12.70 -2.99
CA ASP A 84 9.05 -11.61 -2.11
C ASP A 84 8.99 -11.98 -0.62
N LEU A 85 8.08 -12.86 -0.19
CA LEU A 85 8.11 -13.41 1.16
C LEU A 85 9.37 -14.25 1.43
N ARG A 86 9.85 -15.01 0.43
CA ARG A 86 11.12 -15.75 0.55
C ARG A 86 12.31 -14.81 0.63
N ARG A 87 12.32 -13.73 -0.17
CA ARG A 87 13.35 -12.68 -0.13
C ARG A 87 13.35 -11.96 1.21
N LEU A 88 12.17 -11.59 1.72
CA LEU A 88 11.99 -10.96 3.02
C LEU A 88 12.51 -11.86 4.15
N GLU A 89 12.17 -13.14 4.15
CA GLU A 89 12.66 -14.07 5.18
C GLU A 89 14.18 -14.23 5.15
N LEU A 90 14.78 -14.33 3.95
CA LEU A 90 16.23 -14.37 3.81
C LEU A 90 16.89 -13.06 4.29
N ALA A 91 16.31 -11.91 3.93
CA ALA A 91 16.77 -10.61 4.41
C ALA A 91 16.69 -10.51 5.94
N ARG A 92 15.63 -11.05 6.56
CA ARG A 92 15.45 -11.10 8.01
C ARG A 92 16.50 -11.97 8.69
N GLN A 93 16.87 -13.11 8.10
CA GLN A 93 17.95 -13.95 8.60
C GLN A 93 19.31 -13.25 8.57
N LEU A 94 19.53 -12.36 7.58
CA LEU A 94 20.79 -11.65 7.38
C LEU A 94 20.91 -10.36 8.21
N ALA A 95 19.81 -9.63 8.39
CA ALA A 95 19.82 -8.28 8.95
C ALA A 95 18.82 -8.06 10.10
N GLY A 96 18.09 -9.09 10.53
CA GLY A 96 17.08 -8.99 11.57
C GLY A 96 15.83 -8.23 11.11
N ASP A 97 15.13 -7.63 12.08
CA ASP A 97 13.79 -7.08 11.87
C ASP A 97 13.75 -5.84 10.97
N VAL A 98 14.89 -5.20 10.68
CA VAL A 98 14.99 -4.13 9.67
C VAL A 98 14.51 -4.61 8.29
N ALA A 99 14.54 -5.92 8.02
CA ALA A 99 14.00 -6.49 6.79
C ALA A 99 12.51 -6.19 6.61
N PHE A 100 11.72 -6.12 7.70
CA PHE A 100 10.30 -5.76 7.62
C PHE A 100 10.09 -4.31 7.21
N GLU A 101 11.07 -3.43 7.42
CA GLU A 101 11.01 -2.06 6.90
C GLU A 101 11.28 -1.97 5.39
N CYS A 102 11.84 -3.03 4.80
CA CYS A 102 12.30 -3.07 3.41
C CYS A 102 11.25 -3.64 2.44
N ALA A 103 10.00 -3.78 2.87
CA ALA A 103 8.92 -4.27 2.04
C ALA A 103 7.65 -3.43 2.21
N SER A 104 6.81 -3.42 1.19
CA SER A 104 5.45 -2.89 1.23
C SER A 104 4.44 -4.00 1.48
N TYR A 105 3.36 -3.65 2.19
CA TYR A 105 2.37 -4.61 2.68
C TYR A 105 0.94 -4.22 2.37
N GLY A 106 0.12 -5.26 2.16
CA GLY A 106 -1.32 -5.16 2.06
C GLY A 106 -1.82 -4.44 0.81
N MET A 107 -3.09 -4.09 0.86
CA MET A 107 -3.88 -3.60 -0.26
C MET A 107 -3.33 -2.31 -0.88
N PHE A 108 -2.81 -1.41 -0.03
CA PHE A 108 -2.32 -0.08 -0.42
C PHE A 108 -0.79 -0.02 -0.53
N GLN A 109 -0.11 -1.16 -0.40
CA GLN A 109 1.36 -1.27 -0.51
C GLN A 109 2.14 -0.25 0.31
N ILE A 110 1.72 -0.01 1.56
CA ILE A 110 2.42 0.92 2.45
C ILE A 110 3.75 0.30 2.90
N MET A 111 4.84 1.03 2.74
CA MET A 111 6.18 0.58 3.13
C MET A 111 6.30 0.40 4.64
N GLY A 112 6.94 -0.69 5.06
CA GLY A 112 7.13 -1.04 6.46
C GLY A 112 7.91 0.01 7.26
N PHE A 113 8.81 0.78 6.62
CA PHE A 113 9.50 1.88 7.30
C PHE A 113 8.58 3.01 7.77
N HIS A 114 7.30 3.04 7.35
CA HIS A 114 6.29 3.97 7.87
C HIS A 114 5.65 3.52 9.18
N TYR A 115 6.06 2.40 9.79
CA TYR A 115 5.42 1.85 10.99
C TYR A 115 5.20 2.90 12.10
N ALA A 116 6.18 3.77 12.35
CA ALA A 116 6.10 4.81 13.38
C ALA A 116 5.10 5.92 13.02
N LEU A 117 5.02 6.30 11.73
CA LEU A 117 4.03 7.26 11.23
C LEU A 117 2.61 6.75 11.46
N LEU A 118 2.42 5.43 11.38
CA LEU A 118 1.14 4.75 11.56
C LEU A 118 0.87 4.37 13.03
N GLY A 119 1.77 4.73 13.96
CA GLY A 119 1.61 4.48 15.40
C GLY A 119 1.96 3.07 15.87
N TYR A 120 2.58 2.24 15.04
CA TYR A 120 3.11 0.93 15.46
C TYR A 120 4.49 1.10 16.12
N LYS A 121 4.88 0.15 16.99
CA LYS A 121 6.19 0.15 17.65
C LYS A 121 7.29 -0.41 16.77
N SER A 122 6.93 -1.21 15.75
CA SER A 122 7.88 -1.79 14.79
C SER A 122 7.18 -2.13 13.47
N ALA A 123 7.98 -2.30 12.40
CA ALA A 123 7.47 -2.80 11.13
C ALA A 123 6.91 -4.23 11.25
N TYR A 124 7.45 -5.06 12.14
CA TYR A 124 6.88 -6.38 12.42
C TYR A 124 5.46 -6.29 12.99
N GLU A 125 5.23 -5.39 13.97
CA GLU A 125 3.90 -5.16 14.53
C GLU A 125 2.91 -4.65 13.48
N MET A 126 3.35 -3.73 12.60
CA MET A 126 2.57 -3.26 11.45
C MET A 126 2.16 -4.44 10.55
N VAL A 127 3.10 -5.35 10.23
CA VAL A 127 2.81 -6.54 9.40
C VAL A 127 1.80 -7.47 10.09
N GLN A 128 1.93 -7.69 11.40
CA GLN A 128 0.98 -8.50 12.15
C GLN A 128 -0.42 -7.88 12.11
N ALA A 129 -0.53 -6.56 12.28
CA ALA A 129 -1.80 -5.83 12.18
C ALA A 129 -2.40 -5.95 10.78
N PHE A 130 -1.61 -5.69 9.73
CA PHE A 130 -2.06 -5.76 8.33
C PHE A 130 -2.54 -7.17 7.96
N ASN A 131 -1.95 -8.20 8.55
CA ASN A 131 -2.34 -9.58 8.32
C ASN A 131 -3.71 -9.95 8.96
N GLN A 132 -4.33 -9.07 9.73
CA GLN A 132 -5.63 -9.35 10.37
C GLN A 132 -6.80 -9.21 9.40
N SER A 133 -6.91 -8.08 8.70
CA SER A 133 -8.00 -7.80 7.75
C SER A 133 -7.66 -6.63 6.80
N GLU A 134 -8.40 -6.50 5.70
CA GLU A 134 -8.28 -5.32 4.83
C GLU A 134 -8.83 -4.04 5.49
N SER A 135 -9.72 -4.15 6.48
CA SER A 135 -10.22 -3.00 7.26
C SER A 135 -9.07 -2.35 8.07
N VAL A 136 -8.21 -3.16 8.70
CA VAL A 136 -7.00 -2.67 9.38
C VAL A 136 -6.02 -2.02 8.38
N GLN A 137 -5.91 -2.56 7.16
CA GLN A 137 -5.08 -1.97 6.12
C GLN A 137 -5.64 -0.62 5.65
N LEU A 138 -6.97 -0.46 5.58
CA LEU A 138 -7.63 0.82 5.28
C LEU A 138 -7.41 1.85 6.38
N ASP A 139 -7.54 1.46 7.66
CA ASP A 139 -7.30 2.36 8.78
C ASP A 139 -5.84 2.88 8.75
N ALA A 140 -4.88 2.02 8.44
CA ALA A 140 -3.49 2.40 8.26
C ALA A 140 -3.28 3.31 7.04
N PHE A 141 -3.99 3.08 5.94
CA PHE A 141 -3.96 3.95 4.76
C PHE A 141 -4.52 5.35 5.06
N VAL A 142 -5.58 5.44 5.85
CA VAL A 142 -6.12 6.72 6.34
C VAL A 142 -5.09 7.47 7.20
N LEU A 143 -4.42 6.77 8.12
CA LEU A 143 -3.34 7.35 8.92
C LEU A 143 -2.17 7.81 8.06
N PHE A 144 -1.82 7.02 7.03
CA PHE A 144 -0.79 7.38 6.07
C PHE A 144 -1.14 8.67 5.31
N ILE A 145 -2.36 8.76 4.75
CA ILE A 145 -2.84 9.95 4.04
C ILE A 145 -2.76 11.18 4.95
N ARG A 146 -3.21 11.07 6.21
CA ARG A 146 -3.11 12.18 7.18
C ARG A 146 -1.66 12.54 7.49
N GLY A 147 -0.83 11.54 7.77
CA GLY A 147 0.57 11.72 8.13
C GLY A 147 1.42 12.32 7.02
N GLN A 148 1.06 12.06 5.76
CA GLN A 148 1.69 12.66 4.59
C GLN A 148 1.09 14.01 4.20
N GLY A 149 0.06 14.48 4.92
CA GLY A 149 -0.67 15.71 4.59
C GLY A 149 -1.31 15.64 3.21
N LEU A 150 -1.99 14.52 2.92
CA LEU A 150 -2.69 14.25 1.66
C LEU A 150 -4.23 14.34 1.79
N ALA A 151 -4.72 14.71 2.96
CA ALA A 151 -6.14 14.70 3.25
C ALA A 151 -6.88 15.82 2.50
N ASP A 152 -6.24 16.98 2.36
CA ASP A 152 -6.76 18.14 1.64
C ASP A 152 -7.01 17.84 0.15
N GLU A 153 -6.18 17.02 -0.49
CA GLU A 153 -6.46 16.60 -1.87
C GLU A 153 -7.74 15.76 -1.99
N LEU A 154 -8.08 14.95 -0.98
CA LEU A 154 -9.34 14.20 -0.98
C LEU A 154 -10.53 15.08 -0.60
N GLN A 155 -10.33 16.06 0.27
CA GLN A 155 -11.35 17.04 0.67
C GLN A 155 -11.76 17.93 -0.52
N ASP A 156 -10.76 18.41 -1.27
CA ASP A 156 -10.92 19.31 -2.41
C ASP A 156 -11.10 18.58 -3.75
N LEU A 157 -11.10 17.24 -3.75
CA LEU A 157 -11.16 16.38 -4.94
C LEU A 157 -10.02 16.63 -5.96
N ARG A 158 -8.84 17.02 -5.47
CA ARG A 158 -7.62 17.24 -6.26
C ARG A 158 -6.91 15.92 -6.56
N PHE A 159 -7.57 15.01 -7.29
CA PHE A 159 -7.04 13.67 -7.59
C PHE A 159 -5.70 13.66 -8.34
N ALA A 160 -5.43 14.67 -9.18
CA ALA A 160 -4.15 14.81 -9.85
C ALA A 160 -3.01 15.09 -8.87
N ASP A 161 -3.24 15.98 -7.90
CA ASP A 161 -2.27 16.32 -6.85
C ASP A 161 -2.05 15.11 -5.94
N PHE A 162 -3.14 14.43 -5.54
CA PHE A 162 -3.04 13.20 -4.75
C PHE A 162 -2.21 12.14 -5.48
N ALA A 163 -2.53 11.86 -6.75
CA ALA A 163 -1.84 10.86 -7.54
C ALA A 163 -0.37 11.21 -7.75
N TYR A 164 -0.02 12.48 -7.97
CA TYR A 164 1.37 12.93 -8.07
C TYR A 164 2.14 12.68 -6.77
N ARG A 165 1.56 13.04 -5.62
CA ARG A 165 2.24 12.90 -4.33
C ARG A 165 2.32 11.44 -3.86
N TYR A 166 1.33 10.62 -4.18
CA TYR A 166 1.28 9.20 -3.79
C TYR A 166 2.08 8.30 -4.74
N ASN A 167 1.92 8.46 -6.06
CA ASN A 167 2.53 7.59 -7.09
C ASN A 167 3.77 8.19 -7.75
N GLY A 168 4.08 9.47 -7.49
CA GLY A 168 5.23 10.17 -8.07
C GLY A 168 4.97 10.79 -9.44
N ALA A 169 6.01 11.36 -10.03
CA ALA A 169 5.93 12.15 -11.27
C ALA A 169 5.34 11.38 -12.48
N ASN A 170 5.47 10.05 -12.49
CA ASN A 170 4.97 9.18 -13.56
C ASN A 170 3.47 8.84 -13.43
N TYR A 171 2.74 9.41 -12.47
CA TYR A 171 1.33 9.08 -12.24
C TYR A 171 0.44 9.25 -13.49
N ARG A 172 0.73 10.25 -14.34
CA ARG A 172 -0.01 10.51 -15.58
C ARG A 172 0.16 9.42 -16.62
N ALA A 173 1.36 8.84 -16.74
CA ALA A 173 1.63 7.74 -17.67
C ALA A 173 0.76 6.51 -17.34
N ASN A 174 0.50 6.29 -16.05
CA ASN A 174 -0.36 5.22 -15.55
C ASN A 174 -1.83 5.64 -15.36
N ARG A 175 -2.16 6.91 -15.69
CA ARG A 175 -3.48 7.54 -15.61
C ARG A 175 -4.16 7.43 -14.24
N TYR A 176 -3.40 7.51 -13.14
CA TYR A 176 -3.94 7.35 -11.78
C TYR A 176 -5.05 8.36 -11.48
N ASP A 177 -4.85 9.62 -11.83
CA ASP A 177 -5.81 10.71 -11.69
C ASP A 177 -7.13 10.45 -12.43
N ILE A 178 -7.06 10.05 -13.70
CA ILE A 178 -8.25 9.75 -14.49
C ILE A 178 -8.98 8.53 -13.94
N LYS A 179 -8.25 7.50 -13.50
CA LYS A 179 -8.85 6.32 -12.85
C LYS A 179 -9.58 6.72 -11.57
N MET A 180 -9.00 7.59 -10.75
CA MET A 180 -9.61 8.08 -9.52
C MET A 180 -10.86 8.91 -9.82
N LEU A 181 -10.80 9.83 -10.78
CA LEU A 181 -11.95 10.62 -11.19
C LEU A 181 -13.11 9.72 -11.67
N ASN A 182 -12.81 8.71 -12.49
CA ASN A 182 -13.80 7.74 -12.96
C ASN A 182 -14.36 6.85 -11.85
N ALA A 183 -13.56 6.53 -10.82
CA ALA A 183 -14.02 5.81 -9.63
C ALA A 183 -14.91 6.68 -8.77
N TYR A 184 -14.55 7.96 -8.59
CA TYR A 184 -15.35 8.92 -7.87
C TYR A 184 -16.73 9.09 -8.50
N GLY A 185 -16.81 9.28 -9.82
CA GLY A 185 -18.08 9.37 -10.54
C GLY A 185 -18.97 8.15 -10.39
N TYR A 186 -18.39 6.95 -10.25
CA TYR A 186 -19.13 5.71 -9.99
C TYR A 186 -19.70 5.64 -8.58
N TYR A 187 -18.92 6.06 -7.56
CA TYR A 187 -19.34 6.01 -6.16
C TYR A 187 -20.22 7.20 -5.74
N LEU A 188 -20.20 8.30 -6.48
CA LEU A 188 -20.92 9.53 -6.12
C LEU A 188 -22.44 9.33 -5.97
N PRO A 189 -23.17 8.63 -6.87
CA PRO A 189 -24.63 8.46 -6.73
C PRO A 189 -25.03 7.52 -5.59
N ASN A 190 -24.20 6.52 -5.31
CA ASN A 190 -24.41 5.58 -4.20
C ASN A 190 -23.06 5.14 -3.63
N PRO A 191 -22.58 5.78 -2.54
CA PRO A 191 -21.29 5.45 -1.95
C PRO A 191 -21.21 4.05 -1.34
N LEU A 192 -22.35 3.36 -1.17
CA LEU A 192 -22.42 2.00 -0.65
C LEU A 192 -22.53 0.93 -1.75
N THR A 193 -22.50 1.33 -3.02
CA THR A 193 -22.47 0.37 -4.15
C THR A 193 -21.26 -0.56 -4.03
N PRO A 194 -21.35 -1.84 -4.45
CA PRO A 194 -20.23 -2.77 -4.41
C PRO A 194 -18.96 -2.26 -5.12
N ASN A 195 -17.81 -2.77 -4.72
CA ASN A 195 -16.52 -2.40 -5.31
C ASN A 195 -16.42 -2.91 -6.76
N ARG A 196 -16.01 -2.05 -7.71
CA ARG A 196 -15.96 -2.42 -9.15
C ARG A 196 -15.03 -3.59 -9.47
N TYR A 197 -13.90 -3.67 -8.79
CA TYR A 197 -12.89 -4.72 -8.98
C TYR A 197 -13.32 -6.10 -8.45
N LYS A 198 -14.50 -6.22 -7.85
CA LYS A 198 -15.13 -7.51 -7.48
C LYS A 198 -16.20 -7.97 -8.49
N LEU A 199 -16.40 -7.24 -9.59
CA LEU A 199 -17.40 -7.55 -10.64
C LEU A 199 -16.79 -8.24 -11.87
N ILE A 200 -15.53 -8.69 -11.79
CA ILE A 200 -14.79 -9.40 -12.84
C ILE A 200 -14.24 -10.72 -12.29
#